data_AF-A0A443YK35-F1
#
_entry.id   AF-A0A443YK35-F1
#
_cell.length_a   1.000
_cell.length_b   1.000
_cell.length_c   1.000
_cell.angle_alpha   90.00
_cell.angle_beta   90.00
_cell.angle_gamma   90.00
#
_symmetry.space_group_name_H-M   'P 1'
#
loop_
_entity.id
_entity.type
_entity.pdbx_description
1 polymer ?
#
loop_
_entity_poly.entity_id
_entity_poly.type
_entity_poly.pdbx_seq_one_letter_code
_entity_poly.pdbx_strand_id
1 'polypeptide(L)'
;MHWGRSVAKSIKWIFLSFTFLCTLLVGVCWLLMELAFPPHDTDEVLIQNFVDNRAIFDEIIAKVQEDSDIIRVGHNWYKLADGISRSDAPERIVQYRKLFKEISIDDGIQVMYSPTGEVRVRFYSSCIGFLSPGSCKGYAYEPYPRDASILVDSIDDFEPKAIRSSHWWIQRKIEGEDNWYLYFDSDE
;
A
#
# COMPACT_ATOMS: atom_id res chain seq x y z
N MET A 1 -2.89 66.35 -6.29
CA MET A 1 -2.98 65.06 -7.01
C MET A 1 -1.96 63.99 -6.54
N HIS A 2 -1.39 64.08 -5.32
CA HIS A 2 -0.36 63.13 -4.82
C HIS A 2 -0.93 61.94 -4.02
N TRP A 3 -2.12 62.09 -3.44
CA TRP A 3 -2.72 61.08 -2.57
C TRP A 3 -3.04 59.76 -3.31
N GLY A 4 -3.57 59.83 -4.53
CA GLY A 4 -3.89 58.65 -5.35
C GLY A 4 -2.68 57.77 -5.72
N ARG A 5 -1.48 58.36 -5.88
CA ARG A 5 -0.26 57.59 -6.19
C ARG A 5 0.24 56.77 -5.00
N SER A 6 0.00 57.23 -3.77
CA SER A 6 0.37 56.51 -2.55
C SER A 6 -0.54 55.30 -2.34
N VAL A 7 -1.85 55.50 -2.49
CA VAL A 7 -2.86 54.43 -2.35
C VAL A 7 -2.63 53.30 -3.36
N ALA A 8 -2.37 53.64 -4.63
CA ALA A 8 -2.10 52.65 -5.67
C ALA A 8 -0.83 51.81 -5.40
N LYS A 9 0.19 52.39 -4.76
CA LYS A 9 1.41 51.65 -4.37
C LYS A 9 1.13 50.68 -3.22
N SER A 10 0.42 51.11 -2.19
CA SER A 10 0.06 50.24 -1.05
C SER A 10 -0.78 49.05 -1.47
N ILE A 11 -1.77 49.27 -2.36
CA ILE A 11 -2.59 48.20 -2.91
C ILE A 11 -1.73 47.17 -3.67
N LYS A 12 -0.78 47.62 -4.50
CA LYS A 12 0.13 46.71 -5.23
C LYS A 12 0.96 45.83 -4.29
N TRP A 13 1.49 46.39 -3.20
CA TRP A 13 2.26 45.62 -2.22
C TRP A 13 1.40 44.59 -1.47
N ILE A 14 0.16 44.92 -1.13
CA ILE A 14 -0.77 43.98 -0.49
C ILE A 14 -1.04 42.79 -1.42
N PHE A 15 -1.33 43.05 -2.71
CA PHE A 15 -1.53 41.98 -3.69
C PHE A 15 -0.27 41.13 -3.88
N LEU A 16 0.92 41.73 -3.98
CA LEU A 16 2.17 41.00 -4.11
C LEU A 16 2.42 40.08 -2.91
N SER A 17 2.22 40.59 -1.69
CA SER A 17 2.37 39.83 -0.45
C SER A 17 1.35 38.70 -0.34
N PHE A 18 0.10 38.95 -0.76
CA PHE A 18 -0.94 37.93 -0.76
C PHE A 18 -0.63 36.80 -1.76
N THR A 19 -0.22 37.14 -2.99
CA THR A 19 0.19 36.15 -3.99
C THR A 19 1.38 35.34 -3.49
N PHE A 20 2.40 35.98 -2.90
CA PHE A 20 3.55 35.29 -2.33
C PHE A 20 3.14 34.31 -1.22
N LEU A 21 2.27 34.74 -0.30
CA LEU A 21 1.75 33.89 0.77
C LEU A 21 0.97 32.69 0.20
N CYS A 22 0.10 32.90 -0.78
CA CYS A 22 -0.63 31.82 -1.44
C CYS A 22 0.31 30.81 -2.11
N THR A 23 1.34 31.27 -2.83
CA THR A 23 2.32 30.36 -3.45
C THR A 23 3.11 29.56 -2.41
N LEU A 24 3.46 30.18 -1.28
CA LEU A 24 4.15 29.50 -0.20
C LEU A 24 3.25 28.46 0.46
N LEU A 25 1.98 28.78 0.70
CA LEU A 25 1.01 27.83 1.24
C LEU A 25 0.77 26.65 0.30
N VAL A 26 0.63 26.88 -1.00
CA VAL A 26 0.49 25.80 -1.99
C VAL A 26 1.74 24.92 -2.01
N GLY A 27 2.93 25.51 -1.99
CA GLY A 27 4.19 24.75 -1.95
C GLY A 27 4.34 23.91 -0.68
N VAL A 28 3.97 24.46 0.49
CA VAL A 28 3.97 23.73 1.76
C VAL A 28 2.92 22.62 1.74
N CYS A 29 1.71 22.88 1.27
CA CYS A 29 0.67 21.86 1.13
C CYS A 29 1.12 20.74 0.20
N TRP A 30 1.74 21.05 -0.93
CA TRP A 30 2.28 20.05 -1.85
C TRP A 30 3.34 19.17 -1.18
N LEU A 31 4.33 19.78 -0.51
CA LEU A 31 5.36 19.04 0.21
C LEU A 31 4.78 18.16 1.33
N LEU A 32 3.80 18.67 2.08
CA LEU A 32 3.12 17.90 3.12
C LEU A 32 2.35 16.72 2.54
N MET A 33 1.77 16.86 1.35
CA MET A 33 1.10 15.75 0.67
C MET A 33 2.09 14.67 0.21
N GLU A 34 3.24 15.05 -0.35
CA GLU A 34 4.30 14.08 -0.72
C GLU A 34 4.86 13.34 0.51
N LEU A 35 4.99 14.03 1.65
CA LEU A 35 5.45 13.43 2.90
C LEU A 35 4.39 12.53 3.55
N ALA A 36 3.11 12.88 3.41
CA ALA A 36 2.00 12.10 3.95
C ALA A 36 1.72 10.84 3.12
N PHE A 37 2.02 10.88 1.82
CA PHE A 37 1.76 9.81 0.86
C PHE A 37 3.02 9.54 0.05
N PRO A 38 4.04 8.89 0.65
CA PRO A 38 5.22 8.51 -0.09
C PRO A 38 4.83 7.57 -1.24
N PRO A 39 5.56 7.59 -2.37
CA PRO A 39 5.33 6.65 -3.45
C PRO A 39 5.52 5.21 -2.95
N HIS A 40 4.85 4.26 -3.61
CA HIS A 40 5.08 2.84 -3.34
C HIS A 40 6.54 2.45 -3.59
N ASP A 41 7.03 1.46 -2.85
CA ASP A 41 8.37 0.90 -3.08
C ASP A 41 8.48 0.32 -4.50
N THR A 42 9.63 0.52 -5.14
CA THR A 42 9.95 -0.08 -6.45
C THR A 42 10.00 -1.61 -6.37
N ASP A 43 9.86 -2.29 -7.50
CA ASP A 43 9.97 -3.75 -7.54
C ASP A 43 11.32 -4.25 -7.05
N GLU A 44 12.40 -3.55 -7.40
CA GLU A 44 13.77 -3.87 -6.96
C GLU A 44 13.85 -3.90 -5.43
N VAL A 45 13.29 -2.87 -4.77
CA VAL A 45 13.27 -2.77 -3.31
C VAL A 45 12.45 -3.90 -2.69
N LEU A 46 11.28 -4.20 -3.24
CA LEU A 46 10.44 -5.28 -2.75
C LEU A 46 11.11 -6.65 -2.93
N ILE A 47 11.70 -6.92 -4.11
CA ILE A 47 12.40 -8.17 -4.38
C ILE A 47 13.59 -8.34 -3.44
N GLN A 48 14.39 -7.29 -3.25
CA GLN A 48 15.53 -7.34 -2.33
C GLN A 48 15.07 -7.64 -0.90
N ASN A 49 14.02 -6.97 -0.40
CA ASN A 49 13.46 -7.24 0.92
C ASN A 49 12.94 -8.67 1.06
N PHE A 50 12.30 -9.20 0.02
CA PHE A 50 11.84 -10.59 0.01
C PHE A 50 12.99 -11.58 0.08
N VAL A 51 14.05 -11.38 -0.71
CA VAL A 51 15.24 -12.24 -0.69
C VAL A 51 15.92 -12.20 0.67
N ASP A 52 16.10 -11.01 1.24
CA ASP A 52 16.78 -10.84 2.54
C ASP A 52 15.98 -11.43 3.70
N ASN A 53 14.65 -11.51 3.57
CA ASN A 53 13.75 -11.93 4.66
C ASN A 53 12.91 -13.17 4.34
N ARG A 54 13.32 -13.98 3.36
CA ARG A 54 12.51 -15.12 2.87
C ARG A 54 12.03 -16.06 3.98
N ALA A 55 12.92 -16.42 4.90
CA ALA A 55 12.57 -17.33 6.00
C ALA A 55 11.40 -16.82 6.85
N ILE A 56 11.29 -15.50 7.04
CA ILE A 56 10.21 -14.88 7.82
C ILE A 56 8.89 -14.91 7.04
N PHE A 57 8.93 -14.65 5.73
CA PHE A 57 7.76 -14.83 4.87
C PHE A 57 7.22 -16.26 4.95
N ASP A 58 8.10 -17.25 4.84
CA ASP A 58 7.70 -18.66 4.94
C ASP A 58 7.15 -19.02 6.33
N GLU A 59 7.72 -18.46 7.41
CA GLU A 59 7.18 -18.63 8.77
C GLU A 59 5.76 -18.07 8.88
N ILE A 60 5.50 -16.88 8.32
CA ILE A 60 4.16 -16.28 8.32
C ILE A 60 3.19 -17.19 7.56
N ILE A 61 3.56 -17.72 6.40
CA ILE A 61 2.70 -18.65 5.64
C ILE A 61 2.39 -19.90 6.46
N ALA A 62 3.39 -20.51 7.10
CA ALA A 62 3.19 -21.68 7.95
C ALA A 62 2.21 -21.38 9.10
N LYS A 63 2.37 -20.24 9.77
CA LYS A 63 1.45 -19.82 10.84
C LYS A 63 0.03 -19.60 10.32
N VAL A 64 -0.14 -18.98 9.15
CA VAL A 64 -1.47 -18.77 8.56
C VAL A 64 -2.15 -20.10 8.23
N GLN A 65 -1.39 -21.09 7.77
CA GLN A 65 -1.92 -22.43 7.50
C GLN A 65 -2.41 -23.14 8.79
N GLU A 66 -1.79 -22.87 9.93
CA GLU A 66 -2.22 -23.34 11.24
C GLU A 66 -3.43 -22.55 11.77
N ASP A 67 -3.47 -21.24 11.56
CA ASP A 67 -4.51 -20.30 12.00
C ASP A 67 -5.64 -20.13 10.96
N SER A 68 -6.36 -21.22 10.66
CA SER A 68 -7.37 -21.25 9.58
C SER A 68 -8.54 -20.26 9.71
N ASP A 69 -8.70 -19.60 10.85
CA ASP A 69 -9.75 -18.61 11.09
C ASP A 69 -9.29 -17.17 10.83
N ILE A 70 -7.99 -16.90 10.61
CA ILE A 70 -7.49 -15.55 10.35
C ILE A 70 -7.83 -15.12 8.92
N ILE A 71 -8.45 -13.95 8.78
CA ILE A 71 -8.77 -13.32 7.49
C ILE A 71 -7.93 -12.07 7.24
N ARG A 72 -7.59 -11.33 8.30
CA ARG A 72 -6.74 -10.13 8.21
C ARG A 72 -6.03 -9.88 9.51
N VAL A 73 -4.76 -9.49 9.44
CA VAL A 73 -4.01 -8.95 10.57
C VAL A 73 -3.42 -7.64 10.11
N GLY A 74 -3.86 -6.54 10.71
CA GLY A 74 -3.29 -5.21 10.48
C GLY A 74 -2.44 -4.76 11.66
N HIS A 75 -1.89 -3.54 11.54
CA HIS A 75 -1.02 -2.93 12.54
C HIS A 75 -1.57 -2.99 13.98
N ASN A 76 -2.82 -2.60 14.17
CA ASN A 76 -3.47 -2.50 15.50
C ASN A 76 -4.86 -3.17 15.56
N TRP A 77 -5.26 -3.88 14.51
CA TRP A 77 -6.52 -4.61 14.45
C TRP A 77 -6.33 -5.95 13.74
N TYR A 78 -7.32 -6.82 13.82
CA TYR A 78 -7.38 -8.06 13.06
C TYR A 78 -8.84 -8.46 12.81
N LYS A 79 -9.06 -9.41 11.91
CA LYS A 79 -10.37 -9.96 11.58
C LYS A 79 -10.26 -11.47 11.41
N LEU A 80 -11.19 -12.18 12.03
CA LEU A 80 -11.33 -13.63 11.91
C LEU A 80 -12.45 -13.98 10.91
N ALA A 81 -12.69 -15.28 10.71
CA ALA A 81 -13.68 -15.82 9.79
C ALA A 81 -15.12 -15.38 10.11
N ASP A 82 -15.40 -14.94 11.34
CA ASP A 82 -16.70 -14.36 11.71
C ASP A 82 -16.91 -12.94 11.18
N GLY A 83 -15.90 -12.35 10.53
CA GLY A 83 -15.95 -11.03 9.92
C GLY A 83 -15.85 -9.88 10.91
N ILE A 84 -15.77 -10.15 12.22
CA ILE A 84 -15.74 -9.12 13.26
C ILE A 84 -14.31 -8.59 13.40
N SER A 85 -14.17 -7.28 13.25
CA SER A 85 -12.90 -6.60 13.48
C SER A 85 -12.66 -6.42 14.96
N ARG A 86 -11.45 -6.74 15.41
CA ARG A 86 -11.05 -6.72 16.81
C ARG A 86 -9.73 -5.98 16.97
N SER A 87 -9.52 -5.40 18.15
CA SER A 87 -8.32 -4.64 18.50
C SER A 87 -7.63 -5.14 19.77
N ASP A 88 -8.12 -6.24 20.36
CA ASP A 88 -7.38 -6.94 21.39
C ASP A 88 -6.08 -7.53 20.82
N ALA A 89 -5.19 -7.95 21.73
CA ALA A 89 -3.86 -8.43 21.38
C ALA A 89 -3.65 -9.85 21.91
N PRO A 90 -4.41 -10.85 21.42
CA PRO A 90 -4.13 -12.23 21.75
C PRO A 90 -2.71 -12.58 21.27
N GLU A 91 -2.03 -13.48 21.99
CA GLU A 91 -0.61 -13.78 21.78
C GLU A 91 -0.27 -14.09 20.31
N ARG A 92 -1.12 -14.87 19.62
CA ARG A 92 -0.92 -15.17 18.19
C ARG A 92 -0.85 -13.92 17.30
N ILE A 93 -1.70 -12.92 17.54
CA ILE A 93 -1.71 -11.67 16.78
C ILE A 93 -0.48 -10.82 17.10
N VAL A 94 0.00 -10.85 18.34
CA VAL A 94 1.27 -10.20 18.72
C VAL A 94 2.44 -10.82 17.99
N GLN A 95 2.46 -12.15 17.81
CA GLN A 95 3.51 -12.84 17.05
C GLN A 95 3.52 -12.41 15.58
N TYR A 96 2.36 -12.37 14.91
CA TYR A 96 2.30 -11.85 13.52
C TYR A 96 2.84 -10.44 13.41
N ARG A 97 2.40 -9.51 14.27
CA ARG A 97 2.85 -8.12 14.24
C ARG A 97 4.35 -7.98 14.49
N LYS A 98 4.93 -8.87 15.30
CA LYS A 98 6.38 -8.92 15.47
C LYS A 98 7.08 -9.32 14.17
N LEU A 99 6.63 -10.40 13.52
CA LEU A 99 7.20 -10.84 12.24
C LEU A 99 7.06 -9.75 11.16
N PHE A 100 5.91 -9.09 11.07
CA PHE A 100 5.68 -7.99 10.13
C PHE A 100 6.65 -6.84 10.31
N LYS A 101 6.95 -6.48 11.55
CA LYS A 101 7.93 -5.42 11.86
C LYS A 101 9.34 -5.80 11.42
N GLU A 102 9.70 -7.08 11.46
CA GLU A 102 11.01 -7.57 11.02
C GLU A 102 11.19 -7.46 9.50
N ILE A 103 10.09 -7.52 8.73
CA ILE A 103 10.09 -7.48 7.26
C ILE A 103 9.48 -6.21 6.66
N SER A 104 9.23 -5.19 7.49
CA SER A 104 8.66 -3.89 7.11
C SER A 104 7.29 -3.98 6.41
N ILE A 105 6.41 -4.90 6.85
CA ILE A 105 5.01 -5.04 6.36
C ILE A 105 4.04 -4.40 7.34
N ASP A 106 4.04 -3.07 7.42
CA ASP A 106 3.31 -2.36 8.48
C ASP A 106 1.78 -2.44 8.36
N ASP A 107 1.25 -2.53 7.13
CA ASP A 107 -0.19 -2.67 6.87
C ASP A 107 -0.71 -4.11 7.06
N GLY A 108 0.23 -5.05 7.25
CA GLY A 108 -0.03 -6.44 7.62
C GLY A 108 -0.46 -7.33 6.47
N ILE A 109 -1.38 -8.27 6.72
CA ILE A 109 -1.77 -9.30 5.75
C ILE A 109 -3.29 -9.42 5.56
N GLN A 110 -3.70 -9.88 4.39
CA GLN A 110 -5.02 -10.45 4.12
C GLN A 110 -4.88 -11.90 3.69
N VAL A 111 -5.68 -12.76 4.29
CA VAL A 111 -5.72 -14.19 4.00
C VAL A 111 -7.03 -14.52 3.29
N MET A 112 -6.93 -15.32 2.23
CA MET A 112 -8.06 -15.85 1.48
C MET A 112 -7.93 -17.37 1.44
N TYR A 113 -9.02 -18.06 1.78
CA TYR A 113 -9.09 -19.51 1.70
C TYR A 113 -9.93 -19.91 0.49
N SER A 114 -9.42 -20.85 -0.31
CA SER A 114 -10.23 -21.47 -1.35
C SER A 114 -11.26 -22.45 -0.74
N PRO A 115 -12.29 -22.86 -1.49
CA PRO A 115 -13.19 -23.93 -1.05
C PRO A 115 -12.49 -25.26 -0.77
N THR A 116 -11.30 -25.49 -1.33
CA THR A 116 -10.46 -26.69 -1.12
C THR A 116 -9.52 -26.55 0.08
N GLY A 117 -9.55 -25.42 0.81
CA GLY A 117 -8.73 -25.18 1.99
C GLY A 117 -7.34 -24.60 1.70
N GLU A 118 -7.07 -24.20 0.47
CA GLU A 118 -5.77 -23.64 0.08
C GLU A 118 -5.68 -22.18 0.50
N VAL A 119 -4.51 -21.84 1.06
CA VAL A 119 -4.24 -20.50 1.58
C VAL A 119 -3.62 -19.62 0.49
N ARG A 120 -4.18 -18.42 0.33
CA ARG A 120 -3.56 -17.31 -0.39
C ARG A 120 -3.35 -16.16 0.57
N VAL A 121 -2.18 -15.53 0.54
CA VAL A 121 -1.85 -14.43 1.46
C VAL A 121 -1.38 -13.23 0.65
N ARG A 122 -1.93 -12.06 0.97
CA ARG A 122 -1.47 -10.76 0.51
C ARG A 122 -0.77 -10.06 1.66
N PHE A 123 0.42 -9.55 1.42
CA PHE A 123 1.21 -8.76 2.35
C PHE A 123 1.20 -7.32 1.86
N TYR A 124 0.65 -6.42 2.66
CA TYR A 124 0.54 -5.00 2.31
C TYR A 124 1.83 -4.29 2.73
N SER A 125 2.73 -4.06 1.77
CA SER A 125 3.99 -3.35 2.03
C SER A 125 3.75 -1.85 2.11
N SER A 126 2.94 -1.32 1.19
CA SER A 126 2.53 0.08 1.19
C SER A 126 1.11 0.22 0.65
N CYS A 127 0.27 0.93 1.38
CA CYS A 127 -1.05 1.34 0.93
C CYS A 127 -1.19 2.87 0.98
N ILE A 128 -1.72 3.45 -0.09
CA ILE A 128 -1.96 4.89 -0.24
C ILE A 128 -3.47 5.09 -0.43
N GLY A 129 -4.10 5.88 0.43
CA GLY A 129 -5.52 6.20 0.29
C GLY A 129 -6.07 6.95 1.50
N PHE A 130 -6.97 7.92 1.27
CA PHE A 130 -7.62 8.68 2.35
C PHE A 130 -9.15 8.61 2.28
N LEU A 131 -9.75 8.88 1.11
CA LEU A 131 -11.22 8.95 0.94
C LEU A 131 -11.77 8.32 -0.36
N SER A 132 -10.92 7.67 -1.17
CA SER A 132 -11.08 7.17 -2.57
C SER A 132 -10.40 8.06 -3.62
N PRO A 133 -9.79 7.49 -4.68
CA PRO A 133 -9.30 6.11 -4.84
C PRO A 133 -8.13 5.75 -3.88
N GLY A 134 -7.83 4.46 -3.76
CA GLY A 134 -6.71 3.96 -2.97
C GLY A 134 -5.98 2.83 -3.67
N SER A 135 -4.68 2.71 -3.43
CA SER A 135 -3.81 1.68 -4.01
C SER A 135 -2.97 0.99 -2.95
N CYS A 136 -2.63 -0.27 -3.20
CA CYS A 136 -1.73 -1.05 -2.36
C CYS A 136 -0.74 -1.82 -3.22
N LYS A 137 0.52 -1.83 -2.79
CA LYS A 137 1.60 -2.63 -3.39
C LYS A 137 2.21 -3.54 -2.33
N GLY A 138 2.58 -4.76 -2.73
CA GLY A 138 3.23 -5.69 -1.82
C GLY A 138 3.44 -7.08 -2.40
N TYR A 139 3.33 -8.10 -1.56
CA TYR A 139 3.65 -9.50 -1.90
C TYR A 139 2.41 -10.36 -1.89
N ALA A 140 2.35 -11.33 -2.78
CA ALA A 140 1.28 -12.31 -2.84
C ALA A 140 1.87 -13.72 -2.83
N TYR A 141 1.44 -14.52 -1.86
CA TYR A 141 1.59 -15.97 -1.89
C TYR A 141 0.35 -16.56 -2.55
N GLU A 142 0.49 -17.02 -3.79
CA GLU A 142 -0.57 -17.64 -4.59
C GLU A 142 -0.07 -18.96 -5.21
N PRO A 143 -0.36 -20.12 -4.58
CA PRO A 143 0.07 -21.42 -5.11
C PRO A 143 -0.57 -21.80 -6.44
N TYR A 144 -1.61 -21.07 -6.86
CA TYR A 144 -2.25 -21.21 -8.16
C TYR A 144 -2.50 -19.82 -8.73
N PRO A 145 -1.76 -19.40 -9.78
CA PRO A 145 -1.96 -18.09 -10.38
C PRO A 145 -3.39 -17.97 -10.91
N ARG A 146 -4.03 -16.82 -10.67
CA ARG A 146 -5.44 -16.61 -11.04
C ARG A 146 -5.66 -16.64 -12.55
N ASP A 147 -4.78 -15.99 -13.30
CA ASP A 147 -4.84 -15.85 -14.75
C ASP A 147 -3.47 -15.34 -15.26
N ALA A 148 -3.03 -15.78 -16.45
CA ALA A 148 -1.87 -15.20 -17.09
C ALA A 148 -2.11 -13.75 -17.55
N SER A 149 -3.37 -13.35 -17.73
CA SER A 149 -3.74 -11.99 -18.17
C SER A 149 -3.41 -10.88 -17.16
N ILE A 150 -3.24 -11.22 -15.88
CA ILE A 150 -2.85 -10.27 -14.83
C ILE A 150 -1.34 -10.24 -14.57
N LEU A 151 -0.57 -11.09 -15.25
CA LEU A 151 0.88 -11.15 -15.12
C LEU A 151 1.55 -10.10 -16.01
N VAL A 152 2.42 -9.30 -15.41
CA VAL A 152 3.23 -8.27 -16.08
C VAL A 152 4.71 -8.44 -15.75
N ASP A 153 5.57 -7.93 -16.61
CA ASP A 153 7.04 -7.98 -16.41
C ASP A 153 7.50 -7.03 -15.30
N SER A 154 6.83 -5.89 -15.15
CA SER A 154 7.04 -4.91 -14.08
C SER A 154 5.71 -4.30 -13.65
N ILE A 155 5.53 -4.12 -12.34
CA ILE A 155 4.39 -3.37 -11.79
C ILE A 155 4.73 -1.89 -11.57
N ASP A 156 6.01 -1.48 -11.66
CA ASP A 156 6.43 -0.07 -11.61
C ASP A 156 6.02 0.70 -12.87
N ASP A 157 6.11 0.05 -14.03
CA ASP A 157 5.83 0.67 -15.33
C ASP A 157 4.35 0.54 -15.76
N PHE A 158 3.49 0.02 -14.88
CA PHE A 158 2.11 -0.26 -15.26
C PHE A 158 1.28 1.02 -15.40
N GLU A 159 0.84 1.31 -16.63
CA GLU A 159 -0.14 2.35 -16.89
C GLU A 159 -1.56 1.77 -16.96
N PRO A 160 -2.52 2.22 -16.14
CA PRO A 160 -3.89 1.69 -16.11
C PRO A 160 -4.71 1.93 -17.40
N LYS A 161 -4.17 2.70 -18.35
CA LYS A 161 -4.87 3.22 -19.54
C LYS A 161 -5.51 2.13 -20.43
N ALA A 162 -5.15 0.86 -20.26
CA ALA A 162 -5.68 -0.26 -21.01
C ALA A 162 -6.93 -0.95 -20.39
N ILE A 163 -7.23 -0.71 -19.11
CA ILE A 163 -8.27 -1.48 -18.38
C ILE A 163 -9.42 -0.56 -17.99
N ARG A 164 -10.59 -0.73 -18.62
CA ARG A 164 -11.84 0.00 -18.29
C ARG A 164 -12.55 -0.59 -17.07
N SER A 165 -11.83 -0.78 -15.96
CA SER A 165 -12.40 -1.32 -14.72
C SER A 165 -12.15 -0.36 -13.57
N SER A 166 -13.17 -0.15 -12.73
CA SER A 166 -13.06 0.66 -11.51
C SER A 166 -12.18 0.03 -10.41
N HIS A 167 -11.66 -1.16 -10.68
CA HIS A 167 -10.75 -1.90 -9.82
C HIS A 167 -9.82 -2.71 -10.71
N TRP A 168 -8.52 -2.58 -10.51
CA TRP A 168 -7.53 -3.30 -11.28
C TRP A 168 -6.45 -3.91 -10.39
N TRP A 169 -6.06 -5.11 -10.78
CA TRP A 169 -5.15 -5.98 -10.05
C TRP A 169 -4.17 -6.59 -11.03
N ILE A 170 -2.88 -6.45 -10.75
CA ILE A 170 -1.79 -7.01 -11.55
C ILE A 170 -0.75 -7.67 -10.65
N GLN A 171 0.02 -8.58 -11.22
CA GLN A 171 1.05 -9.33 -10.53
C GLN A 171 2.31 -9.42 -11.37
N ARG A 172 3.46 -9.38 -10.70
CA ARG A 172 4.76 -9.74 -11.28
C ARG A 172 5.28 -10.97 -10.55
N LYS A 173 5.68 -12.00 -11.27
CA LYS A 173 6.28 -13.20 -10.66
C LYS A 173 7.67 -12.88 -10.10
N ILE A 174 7.98 -13.36 -8.89
CA ILE A 174 9.35 -13.30 -8.36
C ILE A 174 10.15 -14.45 -8.98
N GLU A 175 11.27 -14.15 -9.63
CA GLU A 175 12.08 -15.14 -10.32
C GLU A 175 12.63 -16.20 -9.37
N GLY A 176 12.61 -17.46 -9.79
CA GLY A 176 13.05 -18.59 -8.95
C GLY A 176 12.01 -19.06 -7.93
N GLU A 177 10.86 -18.38 -7.83
CA GLU A 177 9.81 -18.72 -6.88
C GLU A 177 8.55 -19.26 -7.55
N ASP A 178 8.02 -20.36 -7.04
CA ASP A 178 6.85 -20.99 -7.65
C ASP A 178 5.54 -20.27 -7.32
N ASN A 179 5.41 -19.80 -6.06
CA ASN A 179 4.14 -19.32 -5.50
C ASN A 179 4.18 -17.85 -5.09
N TRP A 180 5.28 -17.14 -5.35
CA TRP A 180 5.48 -15.77 -4.90
C TRP A 180 5.44 -14.76 -6.03
N TYR A 181 4.68 -13.70 -5.79
CA TYR A 181 4.46 -12.60 -6.72
C TYR A 181 4.60 -11.28 -5.97
N LEU A 182 5.04 -10.24 -6.66
CA LEU A 182 4.66 -8.88 -6.29
C LEU A 182 3.25 -8.62 -6.83
N TYR A 183 2.48 -7.79 -6.14
CA TYR A 183 1.19 -7.34 -6.65
C TYR A 183 1.01 -5.84 -6.52
N PHE A 184 0.14 -5.31 -7.37
CA PHE A 184 -0.43 -3.98 -7.25
C PHE A 184 -1.95 -4.07 -7.36
N ASP A 185 -2.64 -3.41 -6.44
CA ASP A 185 -4.10 -3.34 -6.32
C ASP A 185 -4.51 -1.87 -6.26
N SER A 186 -5.49 -1.44 -7.05
CA SER A 186 -6.05 -0.10 -6.94
C SER A 186 -7.54 -0.08 -7.22
N ASP A 187 -8.24 0.68 -6.39
CA ASP A 187 -9.60 1.13 -6.63
C ASP A 187 -9.52 2.46 -7.41
N GLU A 188 -10.39 2.71 -8.40
CA GLU A 188 -10.60 4.02 -9.06
C GLU A 188 -11.75 4.82 -8.42
#